data_AF-A0A956UIT4-F1
#
_entry.id   AF-A0A956UIT4-F1
#
_cell.length_a   1.000
_cell.length_b   1.000
_cell.length_c   1.000
_cell.angle_alpha   90.00
_cell.angle_beta   90.00
_cell.angle_gamma   90.00
#
_symmetry.space_group_name_H-M   'P 1'
#
loop_
_entity.id
_entity.type
_entity.pdbx_description
1 polymer ?
#
loop_
_entity_poly.entity_id
_entity_poly.type
_entity_poly.pdbx_seq_one_letter_code
_entity_poly.pdbx_strand_id
1 'polypeptide(L)'
;MTVAVADTRAYEANVPRFYAFSFLFLLQLLMPIWVIYLIDVRDLSLGQVTAMEGVFWVAMLFLEVPTGVIADRFGRATSLRLGAITNTVGMLVFAFSSSFPILFGSYMLLAVSFTLFSGADAAFFYDTLKALKREDEYQRLWGRCWALQSAGLGVSLVAGSLLAQLTSVHFAIIASG
;
A
#
# COMPACT_ATOMS: atom_id res chain seq x y z
N MET A 1 -1.96 19.26 28.70
CA MET A 1 -0.58 18.91 28.35
C MET A 1 -0.23 19.63 27.06
N THR A 2 0.65 20.63 27.11
CA THR A 2 1.07 21.46 25.96
C THR A 2 2.09 20.69 25.14
N VAL A 3 1.73 20.30 23.92
CA VAL A 3 2.67 19.75 22.92
C VAL A 3 3.71 20.82 22.62
N ALA A 4 5.01 20.46 22.62
CA ALA A 4 6.07 21.42 22.36
C ALA A 4 5.98 21.93 20.91
N VAL A 5 6.39 23.18 20.64
CA VAL A 5 6.26 23.81 19.31
C VAL A 5 6.95 22.99 18.20
N ALA A 6 8.04 22.29 18.52
CA ALA A 6 8.73 21.40 17.58
C ALA A 6 7.90 20.16 17.20
N ASP A 7 7.18 19.59 18.17
CA ASP A 7 6.29 18.45 17.95
C ASP A 7 5.08 18.88 17.11
N THR A 8 4.52 20.08 17.34
CA THR A 8 3.42 20.62 16.54
C THR A 8 3.77 20.72 15.05
N ARG A 9 4.97 21.25 14.72
CA ARG A 9 5.43 21.31 13.31
C ARG A 9 5.58 19.93 12.67
N ALA A 10 6.03 18.94 13.45
CA ALA A 10 6.15 17.57 12.97
C ALA A 10 4.78 16.96 12.62
N TYR A 11 3.78 17.16 13.48
CA TYR A 11 2.41 16.72 13.23
C TYR A 11 1.74 17.47 12.06
N GLU A 12 1.96 18.79 11.93
CA GLU A 12 1.46 19.56 10.79
C GLU A 12 2.00 19.03 9.46
N ALA A 13 3.29 18.67 9.42
CA ALA A 13 3.90 18.10 8.23
C ALA A 13 3.38 16.70 7.89
N ASN A 14 2.79 15.96 8.84
CA ASN A 14 2.23 14.64 8.57
C ASN A 14 1.00 14.70 7.64
N VAL A 15 0.17 15.74 7.72
CA VAL A 15 -1.05 15.85 6.90
C VAL A 15 -0.74 15.86 5.38
N PRO A 16 0.10 16.78 4.85
CA PRO A 16 0.44 16.77 3.43
C PRO A 16 1.25 15.54 3.02
N ARG A 17 2.11 15.01 3.90
CA ARG A 17 2.82 13.74 3.64
C ARG A 17 1.85 12.58 3.50
N PHE A 18 0.81 12.54 4.33
CA PHE A 18 -0.19 11.49 4.29
C PHE A 18 -1.08 11.60 3.05
N TYR A 19 -1.32 12.80 2.53
CA TYR A 19 -1.95 12.97 1.21
C TYR A 19 -1.11 12.42 0.06
N ALA A 20 0.20 12.73 0.04
CA ALA A 20 1.11 12.16 -0.95
C ALA A 20 1.16 10.63 -0.83
N PHE A 21 1.29 10.11 0.39
CA PHE A 21 1.22 8.67 0.67
C PHE A 21 -0.09 8.06 0.17
N SER A 22 -1.24 8.66 0.47
CA SER A 22 -2.56 8.19 0.03
C SER A 22 -2.67 8.08 -1.49
N PHE A 23 -2.18 9.08 -2.21
CA PHE A 23 -2.16 9.05 -3.68
C PHE A 23 -1.21 7.97 -4.22
N LEU A 24 0.03 7.94 -3.72
CA LEU A 24 1.08 7.02 -4.20
C LEU A 24 0.77 5.56 -3.86
N PHE A 25 0.19 5.31 -2.69
CA PHE A 25 -0.13 3.96 -2.22
C PHE A 25 -1.09 3.22 -3.16
N LEU A 26 -2.07 3.93 -3.72
CA LEU A 26 -2.98 3.39 -4.74
C LEU A 26 -2.62 3.80 -6.17
N LEU A 27 -1.44 4.39 -6.39
CA LEU A 27 -0.87 4.57 -7.73
C LEU A 27 -0.19 3.27 -8.18
N GLN A 28 -0.96 2.19 -8.25
CA GLN A 28 -0.48 0.86 -8.62
C GLN A 28 -0.69 0.60 -10.10
N LEU A 29 0.30 0.97 -10.91
CA LEU A 29 0.29 0.88 -12.38
C LEU A 29 0.12 -0.56 -12.90
N LEU A 30 0.48 -1.55 -12.08
CA LEU A 30 0.31 -2.97 -12.38
C LEU A 30 -1.14 -3.47 -12.20
N MET A 31 -1.90 -2.91 -11.25
CA MET A 31 -3.23 -3.43 -10.87
C MET A 31 -4.28 -3.53 -12.00
N PRO A 32 -4.24 -2.73 -13.07
CA PRO A 32 -5.16 -2.93 -14.19
C PRO A 32 -4.82 -4.13 -15.08
N ILE A 33 -3.56 -4.59 -15.06
CA ILE A 33 -3.02 -5.57 -16.03
C ILE A 33 -2.39 -6.79 -15.36
N TRP A 34 -2.38 -6.88 -14.03
CA TRP A 34 -1.60 -7.86 -13.29
C TRP A 34 -1.96 -9.32 -13.63
N VAL A 35 -3.25 -9.64 -13.81
CA VAL A 35 -3.69 -10.99 -14.20
C VAL A 35 -3.16 -11.35 -15.58
N ILE A 36 -3.32 -10.42 -16.54
CA ILE A 36 -2.86 -10.61 -17.92
C ILE A 36 -1.34 -10.81 -17.91
N TYR A 37 -0.61 -10.00 -17.14
CA TYR A 37 0.83 -10.16 -16.98
C TYR A 37 1.22 -11.54 -16.43
N LEU A 38 0.53 -12.03 -15.40
CA LEU A 38 0.84 -13.34 -14.83
C LEU A 38 0.54 -14.50 -15.79
N ILE A 39 -0.52 -14.39 -16.60
CA ILE A 39 -0.89 -15.43 -17.55
C ILE A 39 -0.01 -15.35 -18.80
N ASP A 40 0.06 -14.20 -19.46
CA ASP A 40 0.65 -14.07 -20.79
C ASP A 40 2.18 -13.88 -20.76
N VAL A 41 2.72 -13.32 -19.67
CA VAL A 41 4.18 -13.03 -19.56
C VAL A 41 4.88 -13.99 -18.61
N ARG A 42 4.17 -14.51 -17.60
CA ARG A 42 4.73 -15.46 -16.62
C ARG A 42 4.23 -16.90 -16.82
N ASP A 43 3.44 -17.15 -17.86
CA ASP A 43 2.93 -18.46 -18.24
C ASP A 43 2.21 -19.21 -17.09
N LEU A 44 1.59 -18.45 -16.17
CA LEU A 44 0.81 -19.04 -15.09
C LEU A 44 -0.59 -19.41 -15.58
N SER A 45 -1.09 -20.54 -15.11
CA SER A 45 -2.49 -20.89 -15.29
C SER A 45 -3.39 -19.98 -14.45
N LEU A 46 -4.63 -19.74 -14.92
CA LEU A 46 -5.64 -19.02 -14.14
C LEU A 46 -5.88 -19.66 -12.76
N GLY A 47 -5.77 -20.99 -12.65
CA GLY A 47 -5.85 -21.70 -11.38
C GLY A 47 -4.74 -21.34 -10.40
N GLN A 48 -3.50 -21.17 -10.87
CA GLN A 48 -2.40 -20.70 -10.04
C GLN A 48 -2.58 -19.26 -9.58
N VAL A 49 -3.02 -18.38 -10.49
CA VAL A 49 -3.26 -16.96 -10.19
C VAL A 49 -4.36 -16.81 -9.13
N THR A 50 -5.49 -17.51 -9.31
CA THR A 50 -6.61 -17.48 -8.35
C THR A 50 -6.28 -18.14 -7.02
N ALA A 51 -5.44 -19.18 -7.01
CA ALA A 51 -4.96 -19.79 -5.76
C ALA A 51 -4.05 -18.81 -4.99
N MET A 52 -3.15 -18.09 -5.67
CA MET A 52 -2.32 -17.06 -5.06
C MET A 52 -3.16 -15.96 -4.41
N GLU A 53 -4.17 -15.44 -5.13
CA GLU A 53 -5.13 -14.48 -4.60
C GLU A 53 -5.88 -15.01 -3.38
N GLY A 54 -6.43 -16.22 -3.47
CA GLY A 54 -7.17 -16.83 -2.36
C GLY A 54 -6.32 -16.93 -1.10
N VAL A 55 -5.06 -17.38 -1.21
CA VAL A 55 -4.15 -17.45 -0.06
C VAL A 55 -3.75 -16.05 0.41
N PHE A 56 -3.58 -15.07 -0.47
CA PHE A 56 -3.30 -13.68 -0.09
C PHE A 56 -4.38 -13.12 0.84
N TRP A 57 -5.66 -13.26 0.49
CA TRP A 57 -6.77 -12.74 1.32
C TRP A 57 -6.88 -13.46 2.67
N VAL A 58 -6.68 -14.79 2.67
CA VAL A 58 -6.66 -15.59 3.90
C VAL A 58 -5.47 -15.19 4.78
N ALA A 59 -4.29 -15.00 4.20
CA ALA A 59 -3.10 -14.55 4.93
C ALA A 59 -3.33 -13.19 5.57
N MET A 60 -3.89 -12.22 4.83
CA MET A 60 -4.22 -10.91 5.40
C MET A 60 -5.17 -11.04 6.60
N LEU A 61 -6.21 -11.86 6.50
CA LEU A 61 -7.13 -12.09 7.62
C LEU A 61 -6.41 -12.56 8.89
N PHE A 62 -5.49 -13.51 8.77
CA PHE A 62 -4.72 -13.99 9.92
C PHE A 62 -3.69 -12.97 10.41
N LEU A 63 -3.18 -12.12 9.51
CA LEU A 63 -2.17 -11.11 9.82
C LEU A 63 -2.75 -9.88 10.51
N GLU A 64 -4.05 -9.61 10.42
CA GLU A 64 -4.70 -8.42 11.04
C GLU A 64 -4.40 -8.31 12.54
N VAL A 65 -4.48 -9.43 13.27
CA VAL A 65 -4.20 -9.44 14.71
C VAL A 65 -2.72 -9.15 15.02
N PRO A 66 -1.73 -9.88 14.47
CA PRO A 66 -0.33 -9.61 14.75
C PRO A 66 0.14 -8.24 14.23
N THR A 67 -0.32 -7.76 13.07
CA THR A 67 0.05 -6.42 12.59
C THR A 67 -0.60 -5.32 13.41
N GLY A 68 -1.84 -5.52 13.89
CA GLY A 68 -2.48 -4.63 14.85
C GLY A 68 -1.66 -4.49 16.15
N VAL A 69 -1.18 -5.62 16.70
CA VAL A 69 -0.27 -5.62 17.85
C VAL A 69 1.02 -4.85 17.54
N ILE A 70 1.56 -4.98 16.33
CA ILE A 70 2.75 -4.21 15.93
C ILE A 70 2.46 -2.70 15.94
N ALA A 71 1.33 -2.27 15.37
CA ALA A 71 0.94 -0.88 15.32
C ALA A 71 0.69 -0.28 16.72
N ASP A 72 0.06 -1.04 17.61
CA ASP A 72 -0.26 -0.58 18.96
C ASP A 72 0.98 -0.59 19.87
N ARG A 73 1.86 -1.59 19.76
CA ARG A 73 3.04 -1.73 20.63
C ARG A 73 4.26 -0.93 20.18
N PHE A 74 4.54 -0.92 18.88
CA PHE A 74 5.74 -0.26 18.31
C PHE A 74 5.41 1.07 17.63
N GLY A 75 4.13 1.44 17.58
CA GLY A 75 3.63 2.69 17.07
C GLY A 75 3.14 2.62 15.62
N ARG A 76 2.09 3.37 15.34
CA ARG A 76 1.40 3.39 14.04
C ARG A 76 2.33 3.78 12.89
N ALA A 77 3.14 4.83 13.08
CA ALA A 77 4.15 5.25 12.10
C ALA A 77 5.21 4.16 11.81
N THR A 78 5.51 3.30 12.79
CA THR A 78 6.43 2.17 12.59
C THR A 78 5.76 1.09 11.75
N SER A 79 4.50 0.77 12.02
CA SER A 79 3.71 -0.15 11.19
C SER A 79 3.66 0.30 9.72
N LEU A 80 3.35 1.58 9.48
CA LEU A 80 3.32 2.15 8.12
C LEU A 80 4.69 2.07 7.41
N ARG A 81 5.79 2.35 8.11
CA ARG A 81 7.14 2.24 7.53
C ARG A 81 7.51 0.80 7.21
N LEU A 82 7.18 -0.15 8.09
CA LEU A 82 7.40 -1.57 7.83
C LEU A 82 6.54 -2.06 6.66
N GLY A 83 5.29 -1.61 6.57
CA GLY A 83 4.43 -1.85 5.42
C GLY A 83 5.07 -1.38 4.13
N ALA A 84 5.55 -0.13 4.08
CA ALA A 84 6.18 0.44 2.89
C ALA A 84 7.45 -0.32 2.47
N ILE A 85 8.33 -0.64 3.41
CA ILE A 85 9.54 -1.43 3.11
C ILE A 85 9.16 -2.81 2.56
N THR A 86 8.20 -3.48 3.21
CA THR A 86 7.74 -4.80 2.79
C THR A 86 7.05 -4.75 1.42
N ASN A 87 6.31 -3.68 1.12
CA ASN A 87 5.70 -3.42 -0.18
C ASN A 87 6.76 -3.34 -1.27
N THR A 88 7.75 -2.47 -1.09
CA THR A 88 8.81 -2.25 -2.08
C THR A 88 9.59 -3.55 -2.32
N VAL A 89 9.93 -4.29 -1.27
CA VAL A 89 10.60 -5.60 -1.42
C VAL A 89 9.71 -6.59 -2.15
N GLY A 90 8.42 -6.69 -1.80
CA GLY A 90 7.45 -7.55 -2.47
C GLY A 90 7.32 -7.23 -3.96
N MET A 91 7.19 -5.95 -4.30
CA MET A 91 7.11 -5.48 -5.69
C MET A 91 8.40 -5.73 -6.48
N LEU A 92 9.57 -5.57 -5.86
CA LEU A 92 10.85 -5.89 -6.51
C LEU A 92 10.98 -7.39 -6.78
N VAL A 93 10.64 -8.25 -5.81
CA VAL A 93 10.64 -9.71 -6.02
C VAL A 93 9.64 -10.09 -7.11
N PHE A 94 8.45 -9.49 -7.11
CA PHE A 94 7.43 -9.71 -8.13
C PHE A 94 7.90 -9.28 -9.52
N ALA A 95 8.56 -8.12 -9.64
CA ALA A 95 9.07 -7.58 -10.90
C ALA A 95 10.10 -8.50 -11.56
N PHE A 96 11.04 -9.03 -10.79
CA PHE A 96 12.20 -9.75 -11.34
C PHE A 96 12.06 -11.27 -11.30
N SER A 97 11.01 -11.81 -10.70
CA SER A 97 10.79 -13.25 -10.63
C SER A 97 9.95 -13.79 -11.79
N SER A 98 10.37 -14.93 -12.32
CA SER A 98 9.57 -15.77 -13.25
C SER A 98 9.18 -17.13 -12.64
N SER A 99 9.63 -17.43 -11.43
CA SER A 99 9.37 -18.72 -10.78
C SER A 99 8.10 -18.66 -9.93
N PHE A 100 7.17 -19.60 -10.14
CA PHE A 100 5.91 -19.64 -9.40
C PHE A 100 6.08 -19.60 -7.87
N PRO A 101 6.94 -20.43 -7.22
CA PRO A 101 7.17 -20.32 -5.78
C PRO A 101 7.67 -18.95 -5.31
N ILE A 102 8.51 -18.28 -6.11
CA ILE A 102 9.05 -16.97 -5.75
C ILE A 102 7.98 -15.88 -5.94
N LEU A 103 7.17 -15.97 -7.00
CA LEU A 103 6.00 -15.09 -7.20
C LEU A 103 4.97 -15.27 -6.07
N PHE A 104 4.71 -16.50 -5.65
CA PHE A 104 3.89 -16.79 -4.49
C PHE A 104 4.47 -16.14 -3.21
N GLY A 105 5.78 -16.26 -3.01
CA GLY A 105 6.49 -15.58 -1.92
C GLY A 105 6.32 -14.06 -1.95
N SER A 106 6.40 -13.43 -3.13
CA SER A 106 6.13 -11.99 -3.25
C SER A 106 4.69 -11.62 -2.88
N TYR A 107 3.71 -12.45 -3.23
CA TYR A 107 2.32 -12.25 -2.80
C TYR A 107 2.18 -12.26 -1.28
N MET A 108 2.89 -13.16 -0.60
CA MET A 108 2.86 -13.20 0.87
C MET A 108 3.51 -11.96 1.49
N LEU A 109 4.59 -11.44 0.89
CA LEU A 109 5.18 -10.16 1.31
C LEU A 109 4.19 -9.00 1.12
N LEU A 110 3.49 -8.97 -0.02
CA LEU A 110 2.46 -7.97 -0.27
C LEU A 110 1.30 -8.10 0.73
N ALA A 111 0.87 -9.32 1.09
CA ALA A 111 -0.17 -9.50 2.11
C ALA A 111 0.26 -8.89 3.45
N VAL A 112 1.48 -9.18 3.91
CA VAL A 112 2.06 -8.57 5.12
C VAL A 112 2.09 -7.05 5.03
N SER A 113 2.54 -6.51 3.89
CA SER A 113 2.56 -5.07 3.64
C SER A 113 1.18 -4.43 3.80
N PHE A 114 0.18 -4.93 3.08
CA PHE A 114 -1.18 -4.38 3.10
C PHE A 114 -1.81 -4.47 4.50
N THR A 115 -1.58 -5.57 5.22
CA THR A 115 -2.10 -5.73 6.59
C THR A 115 -1.35 -4.88 7.63
N LEU A 116 -0.10 -4.46 7.37
CA LEU A 116 0.61 -3.48 8.21
C LEU A 116 0.09 -2.05 8.03
N PHE A 117 -0.49 -1.75 6.87
CA PHE A 117 -1.16 -0.49 6.60
C PHE A 117 -2.58 -0.47 7.15
N SER A 118 -3.31 -1.57 6.97
CA SER A 118 -4.71 -1.74 7.38
C SER A 118 -4.94 -1.28 8.82
N GLY A 119 -5.81 -0.27 9.00
CA GLY A 119 -6.18 0.30 10.30
C GLY A 119 -5.14 1.21 10.93
N ALA A 120 -3.84 0.91 10.78
CA ALA A 120 -2.75 1.74 11.29
C ALA A 120 -2.70 3.11 10.61
N ASP A 121 -3.12 3.19 9.36
CA ASP A 121 -3.16 4.39 8.52
C ASP A 121 -4.21 5.41 9.01
N ALA A 122 -5.45 4.98 9.18
CA ALA A 122 -6.55 5.79 9.72
C ALA A 122 -6.26 6.23 11.15
N ALA A 123 -5.74 5.29 11.95
CA ALA A 123 -5.39 5.55 13.33
C ALA A 123 -4.20 6.54 13.43
N PHE A 124 -3.17 6.42 12.59
CA PHE A 124 -2.06 7.39 12.55
C PHE A 124 -2.53 8.79 12.16
N PHE A 125 -3.42 8.87 11.18
CA PHE A 125 -3.97 10.13 10.72
C PHE A 125 -4.85 10.80 11.79
N TYR A 126 -5.69 10.01 12.48
CA TYR A 126 -6.49 10.49 13.60
C TYR A 126 -5.62 11.00 14.75
N ASP A 127 -4.59 10.25 15.17
CA ASP A 127 -3.67 10.68 16.23
C ASP A 127 -2.93 11.97 15.87
N THR A 128 -2.56 12.13 14.60
CA THR A 128 -1.94 13.37 14.10
C THR A 128 -2.87 14.56 14.30
N LEU A 129 -4.14 14.45 13.93
CA LEU A 129 -5.10 15.54 14.11
C LEU A 129 -5.44 15.77 15.58
N LYS A 130 -5.51 14.70 16.38
CA LYS A 130 -5.68 14.77 17.83
C LYS A 130 -4.55 15.52 18.52
N ALA A 131 -3.30 15.27 18.13
CA ALA A 131 -2.14 16.00 18.64
C ALA A 131 -2.19 17.50 18.29
N LEU A 132 -2.82 17.84 17.16
CA LEU A 132 -3.03 19.22 16.68
C LEU A 132 -4.32 19.87 17.22
N LYS A 133 -5.17 19.13 17.96
CA LYS A 133 -6.51 19.57 18.38
C LYS A 133 -7.45 19.91 17.21
N ARG A 134 -7.40 19.10 16.15
CA ARG A 134 -8.13 19.26 14.88
C ARG A 134 -8.98 18.03 14.55
N GLU A 135 -9.44 17.30 15.57
CA GLU A 135 -10.21 16.07 15.42
C GLU A 135 -11.52 16.27 14.66
N ASP A 136 -12.11 17.47 14.76
CA ASP A 136 -13.31 17.89 14.03
C ASP A 136 -13.09 17.92 12.51
N GLU A 137 -11.86 18.11 12.05
CA GLU A 137 -11.51 18.07 10.63
C GLU A 137 -11.30 16.65 10.09
N TYR A 138 -11.21 15.62 10.96
CA TYR A 138 -10.82 14.26 10.57
C TYR A 138 -11.64 13.71 9.40
N GLN A 139 -12.97 13.74 9.49
CA GLN A 139 -13.84 13.20 8.44
C GLN A 139 -13.60 13.87 7.09
N ARG A 140 -13.44 15.20 7.08
CA ARG A 140 -13.19 15.99 5.87
C ARG A 140 -11.83 15.66 5.25
N LEU A 141 -10.78 15.61 6.07
CA LEU A 141 -9.43 15.38 5.58
C LEU A 141 -9.21 13.91 5.20
N TRP A 142 -9.78 12.97 5.94
CA TRP A 142 -9.79 11.55 5.60
C TRP A 142 -10.54 11.28 4.30
N GLY A 143 -11.69 11.93 4.08
CA GLY A 143 -12.39 11.88 2.81
C GLY A 143 -11.56 12.39 1.63
N ARG A 144 -10.67 13.37 1.84
CA ARG A 144 -9.71 13.82 0.83
C ARG A 144 -8.61 12.79 0.57
N CYS A 145 -8.11 12.10 1.60
CA CYS A 145 -7.20 10.97 1.42
C CYS A 145 -7.83 9.89 0.53
N TRP A 146 -9.10 9.57 0.76
CA TRP A 146 -9.87 8.64 -0.09
C TRP A 146 -10.02 9.14 -1.53
N ALA A 147 -10.34 10.42 -1.73
CA ALA A 147 -10.41 10.99 -3.07
C ALA A 147 -9.06 10.92 -3.81
N LEU A 148 -7.95 11.17 -3.11
CA LEU A 148 -6.60 11.05 -3.66
C LEU A 148 -6.24 9.60 -4.00
N GLN A 149 -6.61 8.65 -3.13
CA GLN A 149 -6.50 7.22 -3.37
C GLN A 149 -7.26 6.80 -4.64
N SER A 150 -8.52 7.23 -4.78
CA SER A 150 -9.32 6.98 -5.98
C SER A 150 -8.73 7.62 -7.24
N ALA A 151 -8.17 8.84 -7.12
CA ALA A 151 -7.45 9.48 -8.21
C ALA A 151 -6.21 8.69 -8.61
N GLY A 152 -5.44 8.17 -7.64
CA GLY A 152 -4.29 7.29 -7.88
C GLY A 152 -4.69 6.03 -8.66
N LEU A 153 -5.78 5.37 -8.28
CA LEU A 153 -6.33 4.23 -9.03
C LEU A 153 -6.73 4.62 -10.46
N GLY A 154 -7.43 5.75 -10.62
CA GLY A 154 -7.85 6.24 -11.93
C GLY A 154 -6.66 6.55 -12.84
N VAL A 155 -5.62 7.20 -12.31
CA VAL A 155 -4.36 7.44 -13.03
C VAL A 155 -3.69 6.11 -13.36
N SER A 156 -3.70 5.14 -12.45
CA SER A 156 -3.09 3.82 -12.68
C SER A 156 -3.73 3.09 -13.84
N LEU A 157 -5.05 3.15 -13.98
CA LEU A 157 -5.78 2.54 -15.10
C LEU A 157 -5.29 3.09 -16.45
N VAL A 158 -5.13 4.40 -16.56
CA VAL A 158 -4.71 5.07 -17.81
C VAL A 158 -3.20 4.93 -18.03
N ALA A 159 -2.40 5.27 -17.02
CA ALA A 159 -0.93 5.26 -17.13
C ALA A 159 -0.37 3.84 -17.21
N GLY A 160 -0.87 2.90 -16.41
CA GLY A 160 -0.43 1.51 -16.40
C GLY A 160 -0.69 0.81 -17.74
N SER A 161 -1.89 1.00 -18.31
CA SER A 161 -2.24 0.43 -19.62
C SER A 161 -1.45 1.04 -20.77
N LEU A 162 -1.17 2.35 -20.75
CA LEU A 162 -0.32 3.01 -21.75
C LEU A 162 1.16 2.63 -21.61
N LEU A 163 1.68 2.59 -20.39
CA LEU A 163 3.09 2.23 -20.14
C LEU A 163 3.39 0.78 -20.51
N ALA A 164 2.44 -0.13 -20.31
CA ALA A 164 2.57 -1.51 -20.76
C ALA A 164 2.69 -1.63 -22.29
N GLN A 165 2.07 -0.72 -23.05
CA GLN A 165 2.15 -0.68 -24.51
C GLN A 165 3.42 0.03 -25.02
N LEU A 166 3.92 1.04 -24.29
CA LEU A 166 5.00 1.92 -24.77
C LEU A 166 6.39 1.58 -24.23
N THR A 167 6.48 0.85 -23.12
CA THR A 167 7.76 0.59 -22.43
C THR A 167 7.96 -0.90 -22.13
N SER A 168 8.13 -1.28 -20.87
CA SER A 168 8.13 -2.67 -20.42
C SER A 168 7.34 -2.78 -19.13
N VAL A 169 6.66 -3.92 -18.93
CA VAL A 169 5.82 -4.15 -17.75
C VAL A 169 6.65 -4.08 -16.44
N HIS A 170 7.95 -4.37 -16.49
CA HIS A 170 8.86 -4.25 -15.35
C HIS A 170 8.93 -2.83 -14.78
N PHE A 171 8.91 -1.79 -15.62
CA PHE A 171 8.92 -0.41 -15.15
C PHE A 171 7.62 -0.06 -14.41
N ALA A 172 6.48 -0.48 -14.94
CA ALA A 172 5.18 -0.28 -14.29
C ALA A 172 5.09 -0.97 -12.92
N ILE A 173 5.69 -2.17 -12.80
CA ILE A 173 5.75 -2.90 -11.52
C ILE A 173 6.62 -2.15 -10.51
N ILE A 174 7.84 -1.76 -10.89
CA ILE A 174 8.78 -1.08 -9.98
C ILE A 174 8.22 0.26 -9.52
N ALA A 175 7.57 1.02 -10.42
CA ALA A 175 6.94 2.29 -10.08
C ALA A 175 5.69 2.16 -9.17
N SER A 176 5.17 0.94 -8.98
CA SER A 176 4.06 0.65 -8.06
C SER A 176 4.53 0.30 -6.63
N GLY A 177 5.84 0.16 -6.41
CA GLY A 177 6.46 -0.28 -5.15
C GLY A 177 7.05 0.83 -4.31
#